data_AF-A0A232M771-F1
#
_entry.id   AF-A0A232M771-F1
#
_cell.length_a   1.000
_cell.length_b   1.000
_cell.length_c   1.000
_cell.angle_alpha   90.00
_cell.angle_beta   90.00
_cell.angle_gamma   90.00
#
_symmetry.space_group_name_H-M   'P 1'
#
loop_
_entity.id
_entity.type
_entity.pdbx_description
1 polymer ?
#
loop_
_entity_poly.entity_id
_entity_poly.type
_entity_poly.pdbx_seq_one_letter_code
_entity_poly.pdbx_strand_id
1 'polypeptide(L)'
;IKSLFFSEDGRYLKTDRGLLSLNSGSPDTCLPQEQSRCVIFINDDEWVTRDGQNILWLPPDYRPTCTNLSNSGMLALGHVSGQVTFIEFMPS
;
A
#
# COMPACT_ATOMS: atom_id res chain seq x y z
N ILE A 1 -9.32 -6.65 -9.32
CA ILE A 1 -9.77 -5.59 -8.39
C ILE A 1 -9.78 -4.30 -9.18
N LYS A 2 -10.86 -3.50 -9.13
CA LYS A 2 -10.95 -2.24 -9.88
C LYS A 2 -10.73 -1.01 -9.01
N SER A 3 -11.00 -1.13 -7.73
CA SER A 3 -10.80 -0.06 -6.76
C SER A 3 -10.29 -0.63 -5.45
N LEU A 4 -9.39 0.12 -4.82
CA LEU A 4 -8.68 -0.33 -3.64
C LEU A 4 -8.28 0.89 -2.81
N PHE A 5 -8.73 0.95 -1.56
CA PHE A 5 -8.42 2.06 -0.64
C PHE A 5 -8.42 1.58 0.81
N PHE A 6 -7.49 2.08 1.62
CA PHE A 6 -7.58 1.89 3.08
C PHE A 6 -8.73 2.71 3.68
N SER A 7 -9.32 2.21 4.76
CA SER A 7 -10.15 3.03 5.63
C SER A 7 -9.30 4.09 6.34
N GLU A 8 -9.94 5.16 6.78
CA GLU A 8 -9.28 6.25 7.51
C GLU A 8 -8.59 5.76 8.80
N ASP A 9 -9.16 4.75 9.45
CA ASP A 9 -8.58 4.10 10.63
C ASP A 9 -7.52 3.03 10.30
N GLY A 10 -7.25 2.78 9.01
CA GLY A 10 -6.29 1.78 8.53
C GLY A 10 -6.67 0.30 8.80
N ARG A 11 -7.80 0.03 9.45
CA ARG A 11 -8.21 -1.33 9.86
C ARG A 11 -8.92 -2.14 8.78
N TYR A 12 -9.30 -1.50 7.69
CA TYR A 12 -10.01 -2.14 6.60
C TYR A 12 -9.40 -1.76 5.27
N LEU A 13 -9.28 -2.75 4.38
CA LEU A 13 -9.08 -2.51 2.96
C LEU A 13 -10.45 -2.56 2.27
N LYS A 14 -10.84 -1.45 1.66
CA LYS A 14 -12.07 -1.33 0.88
C LYS A 14 -11.76 -1.62 -0.59
N THR A 15 -12.53 -2.52 -1.19
CA THR A 15 -12.41 -2.87 -2.61
C THR A 15 -13.78 -2.87 -3.29
N ASP A 16 -13.80 -2.94 -4.62
CA ASP A 16 -15.02 -3.14 -5.41
C ASP A 16 -15.74 -4.48 -5.14
N ARG A 17 -15.10 -5.38 -4.36
CA ARG A 17 -15.64 -6.69 -4.00
C ARG A 17 -16.03 -6.79 -2.52
N GLY A 18 -15.84 -5.73 -1.74
CA GLY A 18 -16.19 -5.68 -0.32
C GLY A 18 -15.06 -5.16 0.57
N LEU A 19 -15.22 -5.41 1.88
CA LEU A 19 -14.30 -4.99 2.93
C LEU A 19 -13.46 -6.18 3.41
N LEU A 20 -12.15 -6.01 3.46
CA LEU A 20 -11.23 -6.94 4.10
C LEU A 20 -10.77 -6.33 5.43
N SER A 21 -11.04 -7.01 6.54
CA SER A 21 -10.50 -6.61 7.84
C SER A 21 -9.01 -6.95 7.89
N LEU A 22 -8.20 -5.95 8.20
CA LEU A 22 -6.78 -6.10 8.49
C LEU A 22 -6.71 -6.27 9.99
N ASN A 23 -6.54 -7.50 10.47
CA ASN A 23 -6.31 -7.76 11.89
C ASN A 23 -4.97 -7.12 12.26
N SER A 24 -4.98 -5.84 12.66
CA SER A 24 -3.85 -5.20 13.31
C SER A 24 -3.72 -5.85 14.69
N GLY A 25 -2.87 -6.88 14.81
CA GLY A 25 -2.36 -7.23 16.12
C GLY A 25 -1.75 -5.98 16.73
N SER A 26 -2.22 -5.59 17.91
CA SER A 26 -1.88 -4.36 18.64
C SER A 26 -2.47 -3.06 18.03
N PRO A 27 -3.17 -2.21 18.82
CA PRO A 27 -3.27 -0.80 18.50
C PRO A 27 -1.87 -0.24 18.68
N ASP A 28 -1.04 -0.33 17.65
CA ASP A 28 0.22 0.37 17.66
C ASP A 28 -0.12 1.83 17.88
N THR A 29 0.30 2.31 19.04
CA THR A 29 0.29 3.71 19.39
C THR A 29 1.34 4.32 18.47
N CYS A 30 1.00 4.50 17.21
CA CYS A 30 1.73 5.37 16.33
C CYS A 30 1.49 6.76 16.92
N LEU A 31 2.44 7.18 17.75
CA LEU A 31 2.64 8.57 18.12
C LEU A 31 2.44 9.41 16.84
N PRO A 32 2.03 10.68 16.95
CA PRO A 32 2.20 11.63 15.85
C PRO A 32 3.72 11.84 15.66
N GLN A 33 4.41 10.80 15.19
CA GLN A 33 5.77 10.87 14.76
C GLN A 33 5.68 11.68 13.50
N GLU A 34 6.34 12.83 13.50
CA GLU A 34 6.45 13.73 12.36
C GLU A 34 6.75 12.87 11.13
N GLN A 35 5.70 12.55 10.38
CA GLN A 35 5.80 11.70 9.22
C GLN A 35 6.53 12.56 8.21
N SER A 36 7.86 12.40 8.19
CA SER A 36 8.66 12.64 6.99
C SER A 36 7.80 12.11 5.87
N ARG A 37 7.31 13.02 5.01
CA ARG A 37 6.30 12.74 3.99
C ARG A 37 6.92 11.78 2.98
N CYS A 38 6.99 10.52 3.38
CA CYS A 38 7.67 9.49 2.63
C CYS A 38 6.79 9.22 1.43
N VAL A 39 7.24 9.69 0.26
CA VAL A 39 6.42 9.63 -0.95
C VAL A 39 6.70 8.30 -1.60
N ILE A 40 5.78 7.35 -1.39
CA ILE A 40 5.84 6.02 -2.01
C ILE A 40 4.81 5.96 -3.14
N PHE A 41 5.27 5.67 -4.36
CA PHE A 41 4.41 5.50 -5.54
C PHE A 41 5.08 4.60 -6.57
N ILE A 42 4.29 4.11 -7.53
CA ILE A 42 4.80 3.35 -8.68
C ILE A 42 4.96 4.30 -9.85
N ASN A 43 6.13 4.31 -10.47
CA ASN A 43 6.42 5.12 -11.64
C ASN A 43 6.07 4.39 -12.96
N ASP A 44 6.22 5.09 -14.09
CA ASP A 44 5.89 4.58 -15.43
C ASP A 44 6.76 3.37 -15.85
N ASP A 45 7.92 3.19 -15.23
CA ASP A 45 8.85 2.07 -15.48
C ASP A 45 8.59 0.87 -14.54
N GLU A 46 7.44 0.86 -13.85
CA GLU A 46 6.99 -0.22 -12.97
C GLU A 46 7.91 -0.42 -11.75
N TRP A 47 8.55 0.65 -11.28
CA TRP A 47 9.27 0.68 -10.03
C TRP A 47 8.40 1.26 -8.93
N VAL A 48 8.36 0.57 -7.78
CA VAL A 48 8.03 1.22 -6.52
C VAL A 48 9.19 2.15 -6.18
N THR A 49 8.86 3.42 -6.02
CA THR A 49 9.78 4.47 -5.64
C THR A 49 9.49 4.95 -4.23
N ARG A 50 10.53 5.32 -3.51
CA ARG A 50 10.46 5.96 -2.19
C ARG A 50 11.31 7.21 -2.23
N ASP A 51 10.70 8.36 -1.99
CA ASP A 51 11.38 9.67 -2.00
C ASP A 51 12.17 9.91 -3.30
N GLY A 52 11.58 9.48 -4.42
CA GLY A 52 12.15 9.59 -5.77
C GLY A 52 13.20 8.54 -6.13
N GLN A 53 13.56 7.62 -5.23
CA GLN A 53 14.49 6.53 -5.50
C GLN A 53 13.76 5.23 -5.83
N ASN A 54 14.22 4.53 -6.87
CA ASN A 54 13.71 3.21 -7.23
C ASN A 54 14.16 2.17 -6.19
N ILE A 55 13.21 1.52 -5.51
CA ILE A 55 13.52 0.56 -4.43
C ILE A 55 13.07 -0.87 -4.72
N LEU A 56 12.04 -1.06 -5.55
CA LEU A 56 11.55 -2.38 -5.92
C LEU A 56 10.99 -2.36 -7.33
N TRP A 57 11.54 -3.16 -8.22
CA TRP A 57 10.99 -3.37 -9.55
C TRP A 57 9.84 -4.38 -9.48
N LEU A 58 8.75 -4.13 -10.19
CA LEU A 58 7.60 -5.02 -10.25
C LEU A 58 7.67 -5.92 -11.50
N PRO A 59 7.81 -7.24 -11.32
CA PRO A 59 7.67 -8.20 -12.41
C PRO A 59 6.28 -8.08 -13.07
N PRO A 60 6.13 -8.47 -14.35
CA PRO A 60 4.87 -8.37 -15.09
C PRO A 60 3.64 -8.90 -14.33
N ASP A 61 3.78 -10.02 -13.63
CA ASP A 61 2.67 -10.66 -12.88
C ASP A 61 2.24 -9.90 -11.62
N TYR A 62 3.06 -8.93 -11.16
CA TYR A 62 2.82 -8.11 -9.97
C TYR A 62 2.49 -6.65 -10.30
N ARG A 63 2.32 -6.32 -11.58
CA ARG A 63 1.95 -4.96 -11.98
C ARG A 63 0.48 -4.69 -11.61
N PRO A 64 0.22 -3.66 -10.78
CA PRO A 64 -1.12 -3.41 -10.29
C PRO A 64 -2.00 -2.75 -11.35
N THR A 65 -3.30 -2.99 -11.27
CA THR A 65 -4.32 -2.19 -11.94
C THR A 65 -4.78 -1.01 -11.10
N CYS A 66 -4.57 -1.08 -9.78
CA CYS A 66 -4.90 -0.03 -8.83
C CYS A 66 -4.04 -0.16 -7.57
N THR A 67 -3.75 0.95 -6.91
CA THR A 67 -2.91 0.98 -5.70
C THR A 67 -3.46 1.91 -4.64
N ASN A 68 -3.05 1.69 -3.40
CA ASN A 68 -3.27 2.61 -2.30
C ASN A 68 -2.16 2.50 -1.24
N LEU A 69 -1.81 3.61 -0.61
CA LEU A 69 -0.81 3.69 0.45
C LEU A 69 -1.50 4.03 1.76
N SER A 70 -1.25 3.26 2.80
CA SER A 70 -1.74 3.56 4.15
C SER A 70 -0.90 4.65 4.81
N ASN A 71 -1.47 5.28 5.85
CA ASN A 71 -0.74 6.22 6.71
C ASN A 71 0.41 5.57 7.49
N SER A 72 0.45 4.24 7.58
CA SER A 72 1.52 3.48 8.23
C SER A 72 2.65 3.06 7.28
N GLY A 73 2.58 3.43 5.99
CA GLY A 73 3.58 3.05 4.99
C GLY A 73 3.37 1.68 4.34
N MET A 74 2.18 1.08 4.51
CA MET A 74 1.81 -0.16 3.81
C MET A 74 1.21 0.14 2.44
N LEU A 75 1.87 -0.32 1.39
CA LEU A 75 1.42 -0.25 0.01
C LEU A 75 0.58 -1.48 -0.33
N ALA A 76 -0.64 -1.26 -0.84
CA ALA A 76 -1.51 -2.31 -1.33
C ALA A 76 -1.69 -2.22 -2.84
N LEU A 77 -1.51 -3.36 -3.51
CA LEU A 77 -1.50 -3.53 -4.96
C LEU A 77 -2.65 -4.45 -5.37
N GLY A 78 -3.61 -3.93 -6.14
CA GLY A 78 -4.70 -4.73 -6.69
C GLY A 78 -4.36 -5.22 -8.10
N HIS A 79 -4.56 -6.51 -8.36
CA HIS A 79 -4.17 -7.14 -9.64
C HIS A 79 -5.37 -7.49 -10.52
N VAL A 80 -5.10 -7.72 -11.82
CA VAL A 80 -6.09 -8.20 -12.80
C VAL A 80 -6.74 -9.51 -12.35
N SER A 81 -5.94 -10.43 -11.78
CA SER A 81 -6.40 -11.73 -11.26
C SER A 81 -7.40 -11.62 -10.11
N GLY A 82 -7.53 -10.44 -9.50
CA GLY A 82 -8.33 -10.24 -8.29
C GLY A 82 -7.54 -10.42 -6.99
N GLN A 83 -6.27 -10.83 -7.07
CA GLN A 83 -5.36 -10.89 -5.94
C GLN A 83 -4.99 -9.48 -5.45
N VAL A 84 -4.61 -9.39 -4.18
CA VAL A 84 -4.06 -8.19 -3.56
C VAL A 84 -2.71 -8.53 -2.94
N THR A 85 -1.68 -7.73 -3.24
CA THR A 85 -0.36 -7.83 -2.60
C THR A 85 -0.18 -6.67 -1.63
N PHE A 86 0.34 -6.97 -0.44
CA PHE A 86 0.69 -5.97 0.57
C PHE A 86 2.21 -5.90 0.72
N ILE A 87 2.76 -4.70 0.76
CA ILE A 87 4.17 -4.42 0.94
C ILE A 87 4.29 -3.37 2.04
N GLU A 88 4.97 -3.70 3.14
CA GLU A 88 5.23 -2.78 4.23
C GLU A 88 6.67 -2.30 4.18
N PHE A 89 6.86 -0.98 4.21
CA PHE A 89 8.17 -0.36 4.29
C PHE A 89 8.40 0.14 5.70
N MET A 90 9.38 -0.43 6.40
CA MET A 90 9.74 0.08 7.72
C MET A 90 10.33 1.50 7.60
N PRO A 91 10.04 2.39 8.57
CA PRO A 91 10.75 3.65 8.69
C PRO A 91 12.25 3.38 8.87
N SER A 92 13.07 4.16 8.18
CA SER A 92 14.54 4.12 8.24
C SER A 92 15.07 4.96 9.39
#